data_AF-A0A9D6RW31-F1
#
_entry.id   AF-A0A9D6RW31-F1
#
_cell.length_a   1.000
_cell.length_b   1.000
_cell.length_c   1.000
_cell.angle_alpha   90.00
_cell.angle_beta   90.00
_cell.angle_gamma   90.00
#
_symmetry.space_group_name_H-M   'P 1'
#
loop_
_entity.id
_entity.type
_entity.pdbx_description
1 polymer ?
#
loop_
_entity_poly.entity_id
_entity_poly.type
_entity_poly.pdbx_seq_one_letter_code
_entity_poly.pdbx_strand_id
1 'polypeptide(L)'
;MMFQRRPTAHMKLLPSDLEVSEARFKRFLKDLHTYEQRLAFERTLDAFLDVYSSWKKTHHETLKLRLVMLAFELHRLDREFQCDLSFADTPA
;
A
#
# COMPACT_ATOMS: atom_id res chain seq x y z
N MET A 1 -61.00 12.31 32.07
CA MET A 1 -59.65 12.61 31.52
C MET A 1 -59.05 11.33 30.97
N MET A 2 -58.73 11.26 29.67
CA MET A 2 -57.71 10.33 29.15
C MET A 2 -57.07 10.96 27.91
N PHE A 3 -55.85 11.48 28.07
CA PHE A 3 -54.99 11.89 26.97
C PHE A 3 -54.21 10.66 26.50
N GLN A 4 -54.58 10.06 25.38
CA GLN A 4 -53.71 9.11 24.70
C GLN A 4 -52.82 9.89 23.72
N ARG A 5 -51.53 9.99 24.09
CA ARG A 5 -50.47 10.63 23.30
C ARG A 5 -50.10 9.75 22.09
N ARG A 6 -49.78 10.43 21.00
CA ARG A 6 -49.48 9.96 19.64
C ARG A 6 -48.37 8.90 19.56
N PRO A 7 -48.36 8.03 18.54
CA PRO A 7 -47.19 7.25 18.19
C PRO A 7 -46.09 8.17 17.61
N THR A 8 -44.90 8.13 18.19
CA THR A 8 -43.71 8.81 17.67
C THR A 8 -43.24 8.08 16.41
N ALA A 9 -43.44 8.73 15.27
CA ALA A 9 -42.88 8.30 13.99
C ALA A 9 -41.35 8.17 14.14
N HIS A 10 -40.83 6.96 13.91
CA HIS A 10 -39.41 6.72 13.67
C HIS A 10 -39.01 7.43 12.37
N MET A 11 -38.67 8.72 12.44
CA MET A 11 -37.97 9.37 11.35
C MET A 11 -36.55 8.81 11.30
N LYS A 12 -36.29 7.94 10.33
CA LYS A 12 -34.93 7.67 9.86
C LYS A 12 -34.39 9.01 9.36
N LEU A 13 -33.60 9.69 10.19
CA LEU A 13 -32.81 10.85 9.78
C LEU A 13 -31.96 10.43 8.59
N LEU A 14 -32.26 10.97 7.42
CA LEU A 14 -31.37 10.86 6.28
C LEU A 14 -30.03 11.50 6.68
N PRO A 15 -28.89 10.86 6.41
CA PRO A 15 -27.59 11.46 6.67
C PRO A 15 -27.50 12.80 5.96
N SER A 16 -26.96 13.80 6.66
CA SER A 16 -26.86 15.14 6.09
C SER A 16 -25.91 15.13 4.89
N ASP A 17 -26.13 16.01 3.92
CA ASP A 17 -25.30 16.09 2.71
C ASP A 17 -23.81 16.35 3.04
N LEU A 18 -23.56 17.01 4.18
CA LEU A 18 -22.21 17.19 4.77
C LEU A 18 -21.58 15.87 5.23
N GLU A 19 -22.32 14.99 5.90
CA GLU A 19 -21.83 13.68 6.33
C GLU A 19 -21.52 12.77 5.14
N VAL A 20 -22.36 12.83 4.10
CA VAL A 20 -22.15 12.08 2.85
C VAL A 20 -20.93 12.62 2.09
N SER A 21 -20.68 13.93 2.14
CA SER A 21 -19.49 14.56 1.57
C SER A 21 -18.22 14.15 2.31
N GLU A 22 -18.23 14.17 3.65
CA GLU A 22 -17.08 13.76 4.47
C GLU A 22 -16.74 12.27 4.28
N ALA A 23 -17.74 11.40 4.21
CA ALA A 23 -17.54 9.98 3.94
C ALA A 23 -16.91 9.75 2.54
N ARG A 24 -17.33 10.53 1.52
CA ARG A 24 -16.73 10.49 0.19
C ARG A 24 -15.28 10.96 0.21
N PHE A 25 -14.98 12.05 0.91
CA PHE A 25 -13.61 12.56 1.05
C PHE A 25 -12.69 11.57 1.75
N LYS A 26 -13.14 10.94 2.85
CA LYS A 26 -12.36 9.89 3.55
C LYS A 26 -12.06 8.69 2.65
N ARG A 27 -13.03 8.25 1.83
CA ARG A 27 -12.81 7.19 0.84
C ARG A 27 -11.77 7.60 -0.20
N PHE A 28 -11.91 8.81 -0.75
CA PHE A 28 -10.94 9.35 -1.69
C PHE A 28 -9.51 9.37 -1.12
N LEU A 29 -9.33 9.83 0.12
CA LEU A 29 -8.01 9.81 0.77
C LEU A 29 -7.45 8.39 0.93
N LYS A 30 -8.31 7.43 1.25
CA LYS A 30 -7.91 6.02 1.34
C LYS A 30 -7.48 5.47 -0.02
N ASP A 31 -8.25 5.74 -1.07
CA ASP A 31 -7.96 5.29 -2.44
C ASP A 31 -6.67 5.93 -2.95
N LEU A 32 -6.46 7.21 -2.67
CA LEU A 32 -5.23 7.93 -2.97
C LEU A 32 -4.03 7.28 -2.27
N HIS A 33 -4.15 6.99 -0.97
CA HIS A 33 -3.08 6.35 -0.22
C HIS A 33 -2.72 4.96 -0.77
N THR A 34 -3.73 4.15 -1.12
CA THR A 34 -3.52 2.86 -1.77
C THR A 34 -2.82 3.00 -3.13
N TYR A 35 -3.21 4.00 -3.92
CA TYR A 35 -2.55 4.28 -5.19
C TYR A 35 -1.08 4.69 -4.99
N GLU A 36 -0.81 5.56 -4.03
CA GLU A 36 0.56 5.98 -3.70
C GLU A 36 1.45 4.81 -3.26
N GLN A 37 0.92 3.90 -2.42
CA GLN A 37 1.64 2.70 -2.01
C GLN A 37 1.97 1.80 -3.20
N ARG A 38 1.00 1.60 -4.09
CA ARG A 38 1.22 0.81 -5.32
C ARG A 38 2.27 1.45 -6.23
N LEU A 39 2.18 2.75 -6.44
CA LEU A 39 3.15 3.48 -7.25
C LEU A 39 4.56 3.43 -6.66
N ALA A 40 4.67 3.52 -5.33
CA ALA A 40 5.94 3.38 -4.63
C ALA A 40 6.52 1.95 -4.78
N PHE A 41 5.66 0.93 -4.71
CA PHE A 41 6.05 -0.46 -4.92
C PHE A 41 6.61 -0.67 -6.33
N GLU A 42 5.87 -0.27 -7.36
CA GLU A 42 6.26 -0.42 -8.76
C GLU A 42 7.61 0.27 -9.04
N ARG A 43 7.79 1.52 -8.57
CA ARG A 43 9.06 2.25 -8.71
C ARG A 43 10.23 1.59 -7.99
N THR A 44 9.98 1.06 -6.79
CA THR A 44 11.01 0.35 -6.02
C THR A 44 11.40 -0.96 -6.71
N LEU A 45 10.43 -1.63 -7.34
CA LEU A 45 10.64 -2.88 -8.06
C LEU A 45 11.49 -2.66 -9.30
N ASP A 46 11.20 -1.63 -10.08
CA ASP A 46 12.02 -1.26 -11.24
C ASP A 46 13.47 -0.97 -10.82
N ALA A 47 13.66 -0.17 -9.77
CA ALA A 47 14.99 0.11 -9.23
C ALA A 47 15.71 -1.15 -8.73
N PHE A 48 14.98 -2.10 -8.11
CA PHE A 48 15.53 -3.38 -7.70
C PHE A 48 16.01 -4.19 -8.90
N LEU A 49 15.20 -4.29 -9.97
CA LEU A 49 15.55 -5.04 -11.17
C LEU A 49 16.75 -4.44 -11.90
N ASP A 50 16.85 -3.11 -11.96
CA ASP A 50 18.00 -2.40 -12.54
C ASP A 50 19.29 -2.72 -11.78
N VAL A 51 19.25 -2.64 -10.45
CA VAL A 51 20.41 -2.98 -9.60
C VAL A 51 20.74 -4.47 -9.74
N TYR A 52 19.73 -5.35 -9.82
CA TYR A 52 19.94 -6.79 -9.91
C TYR A 52 20.62 -7.16 -11.23
N SER A 53 20.18 -6.56 -12.33
CA SER A 53 20.80 -6.73 -13.64
C SER A 53 22.25 -6.25 -13.66
N SER A 54 22.56 -5.19 -12.91
CA SER A 54 23.91 -4.64 -12.78
C SER A 54 24.80 -5.53 -11.91
N TRP A 55 24.26 -6.03 -10.79
CA TRP A 55 24.95 -6.98 -9.91
C TRP A 55 25.24 -8.28 -10.65
N LYS A 56 24.29 -8.83 -11.40
CA LYS A 56 24.47 -10.07 -12.17
C LYS A 56 25.59 -9.99 -13.21
N LYS A 57 25.94 -8.78 -13.68
CA LYS A 57 27.04 -8.56 -14.65
C LYS A 57 28.40 -8.35 -13.98
N THR A 58 28.41 -7.76 -12.79
CA THR A 58 29.65 -7.24 -12.17
C THR A 58 30.02 -7.93 -10.87
N HIS A 59 29.05 -8.58 -10.23
CA HIS A 59 29.15 -9.18 -8.90
C HIS A 59 29.70 -8.24 -7.81
N HIS A 60 29.53 -6.92 -7.98
CA HIS A 60 29.98 -5.95 -6.97
C HIS A 60 29.18 -6.06 -5.68
N GLU A 61 29.88 -6.29 -4.56
CA GLU A 61 29.29 -6.40 -3.21
C GLU A 61 28.47 -5.17 -2.79
N THR A 62 28.82 -3.97 -3.26
CA THR A 62 28.04 -2.76 -2.96
C THR A 62 26.62 -2.79 -3.55
N LEU A 63 26.45 -3.46 -4.69
CA LEU A 63 25.13 -3.66 -5.31
C LEU A 63 24.30 -4.71 -4.57
N LYS A 64 24.96 -5.72 -3.98
CA LYS A 64 24.34 -6.75 -3.14
C LYS A 64 23.65 -6.14 -1.91
N LEU A 65 24.35 -5.26 -1.20
CA LEU A 65 23.76 -4.49 -0.09
C LEU A 65 22.55 -3.68 -0.52
N ARG A 66 22.63 -3.01 -1.68
CA ARG A 66 21.52 -2.20 -2.22
C ARG A 66 20.32 -3.06 -2.62
N LEU A 67 20.54 -4.26 -3.15
CA LEU A 67 19.49 -5.23 -3.45
C LEU A 67 18.75 -5.68 -2.19
N VAL A 68 19.49 -6.00 -1.12
CA VAL A 68 18.90 -6.39 0.16
C VAL A 68 18.01 -5.25 0.71
N MET A 69 18.51 -4.01 0.72
CA MET A 69 17.72 -2.87 1.17
C MET A 69 16.43 -2.68 0.35
N LEU A 70 16.52 -2.76 -0.98
CA LEU A 70 15.36 -2.62 -1.86
C LEU A 70 14.37 -3.78 -1.69
N ALA A 71 14.84 -5.02 -1.47
CA ALA A 71 13.97 -6.16 -1.18
C ALA A 71 13.20 -5.98 0.14
N PHE A 72 13.84 -5.44 1.19
CA PHE A 72 13.15 -5.09 2.43
C PHE A 72 12.08 -4.02 2.22
N GLU A 73 12.37 -2.98 1.45
CA GLU A 73 11.38 -1.94 1.13
C GLU A 73 10.20 -2.48 0.32
N LEU A 74 10.45 -3.38 -0.64
CA LEU A 74 9.39 -4.06 -1.39
C LEU A 74 8.50 -4.90 -0.48
N HIS A 75 9.09 -5.67 0.44
CA HIS A 75 8.32 -6.45 1.42
C HIS A 75 7.53 -5.57 2.41
N ARG A 76 8.05 -4.37 2.74
CA ARG A 76 7.35 -3.38 3.58
C ARG A 76 6.13 -2.81 2.86
N LEU A 77 6.23 -2.56 1.56
CA LEU A 77 5.16 -2.01 0.73
C LEU A 77 4.12 -3.08 0.35
N ASP A 78 4.54 -4.31 0.12
CA ASP A 78 3.69 -5.46 -0.13
C ASP A 78 4.23 -6.70 0.59
N ARG A 79 3.49 -7.19 1.60
CA ARG A 79 3.90 -8.35 2.39
C ARG A 79 3.85 -9.67 1.61
N GLU A 80 3.13 -9.70 0.50
CA GLU A 80 3.09 -10.87 -0.38
C GLU A 80 4.34 -10.95 -1.27
N PHE A 81 5.12 -9.87 -1.37
CA PHE A 81 6.39 -9.88 -2.08
C PHE A 81 7.39 -10.82 -1.39
N GLN A 82 7.80 -11.84 -2.14
CA GLN A 82 8.81 -12.81 -1.76
C GLN A 82 9.99 -12.70 -2.72
N CYS A 83 11.18 -12.55 -2.17
CA CYS A 83 12.42 -12.52 -2.94
C CYS A 83 13.46 -13.37 -2.21
N ASP A 84 13.89 -14.46 -2.85
CA ASP A 84 15.03 -15.21 -2.37
C ASP A 84 16.31 -14.61 -2.95
N LEU A 85 17.04 -13.88 -2.12
CA LEU A 85 18.36 -13.36 -2.42
C LEU A 85 19.43 -14.39 -2.03
N SER A 86 19.32 -15.59 -2.59
CA SER A 86 20.40 -16.57 -2.54
C SER A 86 21.47 -16.14 -3.54
N PHE A 87 22.36 -15.27 -3.07
CA PHE A 87 23.58 -14.90 -3.79
C PHE A 87 24.51 -16.12 -3.76
N ALA A 88 24.23 -17.11 -4.61
CA ALA A 88 25.11 -18.26 -4.78
C ALA A 88 26.49 -17.71 -5.14
N ASP A 89 27.49 -18.05 -4.31
CA ASP A 89 28.90 -17.85 -4.63
C ASP A 89 29.16 -18.66 -5.89
N THR A 90 28.99 -18.01 -7.04
CA THR A 90 29.29 -18.61 -8.33
C THR A 90 30.81 -18.61 -8.38
N PRO A 91 31.49 -19.77 -8.34
CA PRO A 91 32.94 -19.80 -8.36
C PRO A 91 33.39 -19.17 -9.68
N ALA A 92 34.28 -18.19 -9.55
CA ALA A 92 34.94 -17.51 -10.67
C ALA A 92 35.75 -18.48 -11.53
#